data_AF-A0AAJ1FW84-F1
#
_entry.id   AF-A0AAJ1FW84-F1
#
_cell.length_a   1.000
_cell.length_b   1.000
_cell.length_c   1.000
_cell.angle_alpha   90.00
_cell.angle_beta   90.00
_cell.angle_gamma   90.00
#
_symmetry.space_group_name_H-M   'P 1'
#
loop_
_entity.id
_entity.type
_entity.pdbx_description
1 polymer ?
#
loop_
_entity_poly.entity_id
_entity_poly.type
_entity_poly.pdbx_seq_one_letter_code
_entity_poly.pdbx_strand_id
1 'polypeptide(L)'
;MQSKIVEVKLEDNNIQKYQLISDFKWDDLIFKSPSFNNKVIVAMARLYRVNIIPKDPSAYGFLVFYNINDIKIDLDRHTEIGYIFNDQVLLNYYFEKAHRNNEVKIDQFRLIFKNPKLQDIYNLLLSKNLIAFAEGTLDTVTFFPLSMDMGYLSDIESKILSVNSHFFLMELSDIDSPYDELGTPHSLALKQSKILLPPLNHRECLLVDYNDNVIIQHLEIDDLKIKIDNNLFINNKNSVFYYRPETRITPKCLGSALIIIKDKVVAVKEGGQAVVPMAGFVIQSDEHIFINSLDVSYIGESNNYKFGVQVGPAMVIDEKQITKLDCPFYTGEGVPYPSTVYPLDFDCGRASRIGIGELDNKPIIIWAEGAGKLGYIKSKESCGASLLEFSSFCKSIGIKNLINLDGGGSAQIIYKGKRYLKIADREKDAITEAERPIPLAIIHK
;
A
#
# COMPACT_ATOMS: atom_id res chain seq x y z
N MET A 1 -10.68 -18.63 -18.62
CA MET A 1 -10.92 -17.27 -18.12
C MET A 1 -11.84 -16.51 -19.06
N GLN A 2 -12.87 -15.87 -18.51
CA GLN A 2 -13.85 -15.04 -19.22
C GLN A 2 -13.86 -13.63 -18.63
N SER A 3 -14.25 -12.66 -19.46
CA SER A 3 -14.45 -11.27 -19.04
C SER A 3 -15.82 -10.81 -19.53
N LYS A 4 -16.67 -10.36 -18.61
CA LYS A 4 -18.02 -9.84 -18.90
C LYS A 4 -18.15 -8.44 -18.33
N ILE A 5 -18.69 -7.51 -19.13
CA ILE A 5 -19.06 -6.18 -18.64
C ILE A 5 -20.56 -6.12 -18.44
N VAL A 6 -20.99 -5.59 -17.30
CA VAL A 6 -22.38 -5.35 -16.92
C VAL A 6 -22.55 -3.87 -16.69
N GLU A 7 -23.60 -3.28 -17.27
CA GLU A 7 -24.00 -1.90 -17.02
C GLU A 7 -25.30 -1.88 -16.22
N VAL A 8 -25.32 -1.14 -15.12
CA VAL A 8 -26.49 -0.90 -14.28
C VAL A 8 -26.89 0.56 -14.42
N LYS A 9 -28.16 0.82 -14.76
CA LYS A 9 -28.72 2.16 -14.82
C LYS A 9 -29.37 2.51 -13.48
N LEU A 10 -29.03 3.67 -12.95
CA LEU A 10 -29.59 4.20 -11.71
C LEU A 10 -30.77 5.15 -12.02
N GLU A 11 -31.63 5.37 -11.03
CA GLU A 11 -32.84 6.20 -11.19
C GLU A 11 -32.55 7.65 -11.58
N ASP A 12 -31.36 8.15 -11.25
CA ASP A 12 -30.91 9.52 -11.50
C ASP A 12 -30.22 9.71 -12.88
N ASN A 13 -30.36 8.74 -13.79
CA ASN A 13 -29.65 8.63 -15.08
C ASN A 13 -28.13 8.43 -14.98
N ASN A 14 -27.56 8.19 -13.79
CA ASN A 14 -26.20 7.69 -13.70
C ASN A 14 -26.13 6.22 -14.14
N ILE A 15 -24.94 5.79 -14.53
CA ILE A 15 -24.64 4.40 -14.87
C ILE A 15 -23.51 3.90 -14.00
N GLN A 16 -23.51 2.60 -13.71
CA GLN A 16 -22.40 1.88 -13.10
C GLN A 16 -21.95 0.77 -14.04
N LYS A 17 -20.65 0.66 -14.27
CA LYS A 17 -20.07 -0.41 -15.10
C LYS A 17 -19.24 -1.34 -14.24
N TYR A 18 -19.51 -2.64 -14.38
CA TYR A 18 -18.81 -3.70 -13.66
C TYR A 18 -18.15 -4.65 -14.66
N GLN A 19 -16.85 -4.92 -14.50
CA GLN A 19 -16.15 -5.96 -15.24
C GLN A 19 -15.94 -7.16 -14.32
N LEU A 20 -16.47 -8.32 -14.73
CA LEU A 20 -16.37 -9.58 -14.01
C LEU A 20 -15.37 -10.47 -14.75
N ILE A 21 -14.33 -10.92 -14.04
CA ILE A 21 -13.36 -11.90 -14.51
C ILE A 21 -13.61 -13.22 -13.77
N SER A 22 -13.81 -14.31 -14.51
CA SER A 22 -14.10 -15.64 -13.97
C SER A 22 -13.38 -16.74 -14.77
N ASP A 23 -13.63 -18.01 -14.44
CA ASP A 23 -13.02 -19.19 -15.08
C ASP A 23 -11.48 -19.22 -14.97
N PHE A 24 -10.96 -18.98 -13.77
CA PHE A 24 -9.56 -19.20 -13.40
C PHE A 24 -9.48 -19.95 -12.07
N LYS A 25 -8.29 -20.39 -11.67
CA LYS A 25 -8.07 -21.10 -10.41
C LYS A 25 -7.25 -20.24 -9.46
N TRP A 26 -7.47 -20.39 -8.16
CA TRP A 26 -6.67 -19.74 -7.11
C TRP A 26 -5.17 -20.07 -7.26
N ASP A 27 -4.85 -21.29 -7.69
CA ASP A 27 -3.47 -21.74 -7.90
C ASP A 27 -2.71 -20.98 -8.99
N ASP A 28 -3.44 -20.34 -9.91
CA ASP A 28 -2.87 -19.62 -11.04
C ASP A 28 -2.62 -18.14 -10.71
N LEU A 29 -3.10 -17.65 -9.57
CA LEU A 29 -2.87 -16.29 -9.11
C LEU A 29 -1.54 -16.17 -8.37
N ILE A 30 -0.75 -15.15 -8.65
CA ILE A 30 0.45 -14.81 -7.87
C ILE A 30 0.47 -13.32 -7.56
N PHE A 31 1.15 -12.95 -6.48
CA PHE A 31 1.45 -11.55 -6.18
C PHE A 31 2.74 -11.14 -6.89
N LYS A 32 2.71 -9.98 -7.55
CA LYS A 32 3.87 -9.43 -8.26
C LYS A 32 3.89 -7.92 -8.13
N SER A 33 5.02 -7.38 -7.67
CA SER A 33 5.31 -5.96 -7.77
C SER A 33 5.69 -5.61 -9.20
N PRO A 34 5.20 -4.50 -9.77
CA PRO A 34 5.75 -3.94 -10.99
C PRO A 34 7.24 -3.62 -10.85
N SER A 35 7.94 -3.55 -11.97
CA SER A 35 9.31 -3.03 -11.97
C SER A 35 9.30 -1.52 -11.75
N PHE A 36 10.17 -1.04 -10.87
CA PHE A 36 10.34 0.40 -10.67
C PHE A 36 10.86 1.07 -11.96
N ASN A 37 10.33 2.26 -12.24
CA ASN A 37 10.75 3.11 -13.35
C ASN A 37 10.81 4.56 -12.84
N ASN A 38 11.83 5.32 -13.21
CA ASN A 38 11.98 6.73 -12.84
C ASN A 38 10.75 7.59 -13.19
N LYS A 39 9.94 7.19 -14.19
CA LYS A 39 8.64 7.83 -14.49
C LYS A 39 7.68 7.83 -13.30
N VAL A 40 7.75 6.84 -12.41
CA VAL A 40 6.98 6.76 -11.17
C VAL A 40 7.18 8.01 -10.32
N ILE A 41 8.41 8.49 -10.20
CA ILE A 41 8.75 9.67 -9.39
C ILE A 41 8.01 10.90 -9.91
N VAL A 42 8.05 11.12 -11.24
CA VAL A 42 7.35 12.22 -11.90
C VAL A 42 5.83 12.05 -11.81
N ALA A 43 5.33 10.82 -11.93
CA ALA A 43 3.90 10.52 -11.84
C ALA A 43 3.33 10.72 -10.43
N MET A 44 4.10 10.41 -9.38
CA MET A 44 3.73 10.70 -7.99
C MET A 44 3.70 12.21 -7.76
N ALA A 45 4.74 12.94 -8.15
CA ALA A 45 4.74 14.40 -8.08
C ALA A 45 3.59 15.04 -8.87
N ARG A 46 3.24 14.48 -10.04
CA ARG A 46 2.07 14.89 -10.83
C ARG A 46 0.77 14.61 -10.08
N LEU A 47 0.60 13.40 -9.54
CA LEU A 47 -0.58 13.00 -8.77
C LEU A 47 -0.83 13.98 -7.62
N TYR A 48 0.21 14.37 -6.89
CA TYR A 48 0.08 15.37 -5.83
C TYR A 48 -0.34 16.74 -6.36
N ARG A 49 0.34 17.26 -7.40
CA ARG A 49 0.01 18.56 -8.01
C ARG A 49 -1.41 18.65 -8.56
N VAL A 50 -1.96 17.54 -9.04
CA VAL A 50 -3.23 17.52 -9.77
C VAL A 50 -4.41 17.11 -8.88
N ASN A 51 -4.22 16.14 -7.97
CA ASN A 51 -5.33 15.51 -7.24
C ASN A 51 -5.28 15.67 -5.72
N ILE A 52 -4.13 15.99 -5.12
CA ILE A 52 -3.98 16.01 -3.65
C ILE A 52 -3.84 17.45 -3.16
N ILE A 53 -2.76 18.15 -3.54
CA ILE A 53 -2.47 19.52 -3.10
C ILE A 53 -3.63 20.48 -3.37
N PRO A 54 -4.30 20.47 -4.54
CA PRO A 54 -5.40 21.42 -4.81
C PRO A 54 -6.59 21.32 -3.86
N LYS A 55 -6.75 20.21 -3.13
CA LYS A 55 -7.85 20.04 -2.15
C LYS A 55 -7.62 20.85 -0.87
N ASP A 56 -6.37 20.97 -0.46
CA ASP A 56 -5.95 21.80 0.68
C ASP A 56 -4.48 22.21 0.51
N PRO A 57 -4.19 23.27 -0.27
CA PRO A 57 -2.81 23.69 -0.52
C PRO A 57 -2.06 24.08 0.76
N SER A 58 -2.77 24.47 1.81
CA SER A 58 -2.20 24.95 3.07
C SER A 58 -1.65 23.83 3.95
N ALA A 59 -2.06 22.58 3.71
CA ALA A 59 -1.53 21.41 4.39
C ALA A 59 -0.16 20.94 3.84
N TYR A 60 0.29 21.47 2.69
CA TYR A 60 1.49 20.99 2.00
C TYR A 60 2.50 22.10 1.76
N GLY A 61 3.78 21.79 1.93
CA GLY A 61 4.88 22.68 1.57
C GLY A 61 5.59 22.25 0.29
N PHE A 62 6.92 22.35 0.29
CA PHE A 62 7.76 21.84 -0.80
C PHE A 62 7.97 20.33 -0.64
N LEU A 63 7.30 19.55 -1.47
CA LEU A 63 7.32 18.10 -1.43
C LEU A 63 8.38 17.56 -2.38
N VAL A 64 9.23 16.67 -1.87
CA VAL A 64 10.38 16.11 -2.57
C VAL A 64 10.20 14.61 -2.71
N PHE A 65 9.80 14.16 -3.89
CA PHE A 65 9.66 12.74 -4.20
C PHE A 65 10.97 12.22 -4.76
N TYR A 66 11.53 11.15 -4.20
CA TYR A 66 12.78 10.60 -4.68
C TYR A 66 12.86 9.10 -4.44
N ASN A 67 13.78 8.46 -5.14
CA ASN A 67 14.12 7.06 -4.92
C ASN A 67 15.61 6.90 -5.23
N ILE A 68 16.34 6.20 -4.37
CA ILE A 68 17.80 6.08 -4.56
C ILE A 68 18.19 5.03 -5.61
N ASN A 69 17.25 4.17 -6.00
CA ASN A 69 17.46 3.02 -6.88
C ASN A 69 18.67 2.21 -6.39
N ASP A 70 19.66 1.93 -7.25
CA ASP A 70 20.89 1.22 -6.86
C ASP A 70 22.02 2.14 -6.36
N ILE A 71 21.74 3.41 -6.03
CA ILE A 71 22.77 4.32 -5.50
C ILE A 71 23.13 3.90 -4.07
N LYS A 72 24.39 3.53 -3.86
CA LYS A 72 24.93 3.26 -2.53
C LYS A 72 25.05 4.55 -1.72
N ILE A 73 24.58 4.52 -0.48
CA ILE A 73 24.64 5.66 0.43
C ILE A 73 25.76 5.45 1.45
N ASP A 74 26.81 6.27 1.35
CA ASP A 74 27.97 6.28 2.27
C ASP A 74 27.78 7.35 3.36
N LEU A 75 26.82 7.10 4.25
CA LEU A 75 26.54 7.90 5.43
C LEU A 75 26.63 7.00 6.69
N ASP A 76 26.82 7.62 7.86
CA ASP A 76 26.92 6.86 9.10
C ASP A 76 25.57 6.20 9.44
N ARG A 77 25.58 4.88 9.60
CA ARG A 77 24.39 4.09 9.91
C ARG A 77 24.00 4.15 11.37
N HIS A 78 24.92 4.54 12.26
CA HIS A 78 24.65 4.69 13.69
C HIS A 78 23.97 6.05 13.92
N THR A 79 22.65 6.03 14.09
CA THR A 79 21.83 7.24 14.22
C THR A 79 21.10 7.29 15.56
N GLU A 80 20.47 8.43 15.86
CA GLU A 80 19.61 8.58 17.04
C GLU A 80 18.36 7.68 17.01
N ILE A 81 17.99 7.18 15.83
CA ILE A 81 16.87 6.25 15.65
C ILE A 81 17.33 4.78 15.58
N GLY A 82 18.63 4.52 15.68
CA GLY A 82 19.21 3.17 15.67
C GLY A 82 20.22 2.97 14.54
N TYR A 83 20.63 1.72 14.37
CA TYR A 83 21.44 1.28 13.24
C TYR A 83 20.55 1.00 12.03
N ILE A 84 20.70 1.78 10.95
CA ILE A 84 19.84 1.69 9.76
C ILE A 84 20.52 0.87 8.65
N PHE A 85 19.86 -0.20 8.19
CA PHE A 85 20.36 -1.05 7.11
C PHE A 85 19.88 -0.61 5.73
N ASN A 86 18.65 -0.08 5.64
CA ASN A 86 18.08 0.39 4.38
C ASN A 86 18.66 1.76 3.98
N ASP A 87 19.28 1.84 2.80
CA ASP A 87 19.95 3.07 2.30
C ASP A 87 18.97 4.21 2.03
N GLN A 88 17.74 3.90 1.63
CA GLN A 88 16.71 4.90 1.36
C GLN A 88 16.19 5.53 2.65
N VAL A 89 15.92 4.70 3.66
CA VAL A 89 15.61 5.13 5.04
C VAL A 89 16.77 5.96 5.61
N LEU A 90 18.01 5.53 5.40
CA LEU A 90 19.21 6.25 5.86
C LEU A 90 19.29 7.64 5.23
N LEU A 91 19.14 7.74 3.90
CA LEU A 91 19.16 9.02 3.22
C LEU A 91 18.02 9.93 3.69
N ASN A 92 16.82 9.37 3.86
CA ASN A 92 15.66 10.12 4.34
C ASN A 92 15.92 10.72 5.72
N TYR A 93 16.46 9.92 6.64
CA TYR A 93 16.86 10.38 7.96
C TYR A 93 17.81 11.58 7.90
N TYR A 94 18.82 11.55 7.02
CA TYR A 94 19.77 12.67 6.89
C TYR A 94 19.18 13.90 6.21
N PHE A 95 18.28 13.74 5.24
CA PHE A 95 17.54 14.85 4.64
C PHE A 95 16.64 15.54 5.67
N GLU A 96 15.86 14.76 6.42
CA GLU A 96 15.01 15.28 7.50
C GLU A 96 15.82 15.90 8.63
N LYS A 97 16.98 15.32 8.99
CA LYS A 97 17.89 15.90 9.98
C LYS A 97 18.45 17.24 9.51
N ALA A 98 18.86 17.35 8.25
CA ALA A 98 19.33 18.61 7.69
C ALA A 98 18.22 19.68 7.69
N HIS A 99 16.97 19.30 7.38
CA HIS A 99 15.82 20.20 7.48
C HIS A 99 15.56 20.68 8.90
N ARG A 100 15.44 19.76 9.87
CA ARG A 100 15.26 20.09 11.30
C ARG A 100 16.35 21.01 11.85
N ASN A 101 17.58 20.89 11.35
CA ASN A 101 18.72 21.72 11.78
C ASN A 101 18.87 23.04 11.01
N ASN A 102 17.95 23.38 10.09
CA ASN A 102 18.08 24.52 9.17
C ASN A 102 19.40 24.49 8.35
N GLU A 103 19.80 23.30 7.93
CA GLU A 103 20.98 23.02 7.11
C GLU A 103 20.65 22.78 5.62
N VAL A 104 19.37 22.83 5.27
CA VAL A 104 18.89 22.87 3.89
C VAL A 104 18.00 24.09 3.69
N LYS A 105 18.12 24.72 2.52
CA LYS A 105 17.22 25.80 2.10
C LYS A 105 16.71 25.54 0.69
N ILE A 106 15.56 26.10 0.37
CA ILE A 106 15.03 26.12 -0.99
C ILE A 106 15.56 27.39 -1.69
N ASP A 107 16.12 27.23 -2.88
CA ASP A 107 16.53 28.32 -3.77
C ASP A 107 16.17 27.96 -5.20
N GLN A 108 15.35 28.78 -5.87
CA GLN A 108 14.90 28.56 -7.25
C GLN A 108 14.43 27.12 -7.53
N PHE A 109 13.55 26.57 -6.68
CA PHE A 109 13.04 25.19 -6.76
C PHE A 109 14.11 24.09 -6.60
N ARG A 110 15.23 24.41 -5.97
CA ARG A 110 16.29 23.45 -5.64
C ARG A 110 16.58 23.46 -4.16
N LEU A 111 16.95 22.29 -3.64
CA LEU A 111 17.51 22.19 -2.30
C LEU A 111 19.00 22.48 -2.31
N ILE A 112 19.43 23.32 -1.38
CA ILE A 112 20.84 23.62 -1.13
C ILE A 112 21.16 23.15 0.30
N PHE A 113 21.92 22.07 0.40
CA PHE A 113 22.42 21.50 1.65
C PHE A 113 23.76 22.13 2.03
N LYS A 114 23.90 22.52 3.30
CA LYS A 114 25.19 22.98 3.87
C LYS A 114 26.22 21.85 3.92
N ASN A 115 25.77 20.61 4.11
CA ASN A 115 26.63 19.42 4.13
C ASN A 115 27.00 19.03 2.68
N PRO A 116 28.30 19.07 2.29
CA PRO A 116 28.72 18.77 0.93
C PRO A 116 28.35 17.35 0.48
N LYS A 117 28.43 16.35 1.37
CA LYS A 117 28.07 14.97 1.02
C LYS A 117 26.59 14.83 0.66
N LEU A 118 25.70 15.48 1.43
CA LEU A 118 24.26 15.47 1.13
C LEU A 118 23.96 16.24 -0.15
N GLN A 119 24.66 17.35 -0.39
CA GLN A 119 24.55 18.11 -1.64
C GLN A 119 24.98 17.26 -2.85
N ASP A 120 26.06 16.49 -2.74
CA ASP A 120 26.56 15.61 -3.80
C ASP A 120 25.57 14.49 -4.12
N ILE A 121 25.00 13.85 -3.08
CA ILE A 121 23.94 12.84 -3.26
C ILE A 121 22.71 13.45 -3.93
N TYR A 122 22.25 14.62 -3.48
CA TYR A 122 21.11 15.31 -4.08
C TYR A 122 21.38 15.69 -5.55
N ASN A 123 22.57 16.19 -5.87
CA ASN A 123 22.98 16.49 -7.24
C ASN A 123 23.03 15.21 -8.11
N LEU A 124 23.46 14.09 -7.53
CA LEU A 124 23.44 12.79 -8.21
C LEU A 124 22.01 12.35 -8.52
N LEU A 125 21.08 12.46 -7.56
CA LEU A 125 19.66 12.17 -7.77
C LEU A 125 19.06 13.03 -8.89
N LEU A 126 19.36 14.33 -8.89
CA LEU A 126 18.96 15.24 -9.97
C LEU A 126 19.51 14.78 -11.33
N SER A 127 20.80 14.48 -11.41
CA SER A 127 21.44 14.10 -12.68
C SER A 127 20.89 12.79 -13.27
N LYS A 128 20.34 11.91 -12.41
CA LYS A 128 19.75 10.62 -12.80
C LYS A 128 18.23 10.65 -12.96
N ASN A 129 17.58 11.82 -12.84
CA ASN A 129 16.12 11.96 -12.82
C ASN A 129 15.45 11.08 -11.74
N LEU A 130 16.08 10.99 -10.57
CA LEU A 130 15.64 10.21 -9.42
C LEU A 130 14.96 11.07 -8.34
N ILE A 131 14.50 12.25 -8.74
CA ILE A 131 13.85 13.22 -7.85
C ILE A 131 12.84 14.06 -8.65
N ALA A 132 11.69 14.37 -8.05
CA ALA A 132 10.70 15.30 -8.59
C ALA A 132 10.04 16.08 -7.45
N PHE A 133 9.37 17.18 -7.81
CA PHE A 133 8.87 18.14 -6.84
C PHE A 133 7.39 18.44 -7.05
N ALA A 134 6.71 18.75 -5.95
CA ALA A 134 5.40 19.39 -5.93
C ALA A 134 5.39 20.47 -4.85
N GLU A 135 4.56 21.50 -5.00
CA GLU A 135 4.56 22.66 -4.11
C GLU A 135 3.12 22.97 -3.67
N GLY A 136 2.93 23.08 -2.35
CA GLY A 136 1.78 23.72 -1.72
C GLY A 136 2.16 25.10 -1.15
N THR A 137 1.41 25.60 -0.18
CA THR A 137 1.60 26.96 0.36
C THR A 137 2.22 27.00 1.76
N LEU A 138 2.46 25.86 2.39
CA LEU A 138 3.09 25.77 3.72
C LEU A 138 4.60 25.99 3.62
N ASP A 139 5.17 26.78 4.53
CA ASP A 139 6.62 27.04 4.58
C ASP A 139 7.38 25.89 5.28
N THR A 140 7.40 24.72 4.63
CA THR A 140 8.17 23.55 5.07
C THR A 140 8.62 22.72 3.88
N VAL A 141 9.66 21.90 4.08
CA VAL A 141 10.04 20.83 3.16
C VAL A 141 9.55 19.51 3.72
N THR A 142 9.10 18.60 2.84
CA THR A 142 8.80 17.22 3.20
C THR A 142 9.45 16.28 2.20
N PHE A 143 10.16 15.28 2.71
CA PHE A 143 10.83 14.28 1.90
C PHE A 143 9.99 13.01 1.81
N PHE A 144 9.69 12.58 0.58
CA PHE A 144 8.96 11.36 0.26
C PHE A 144 9.88 10.36 -0.44
N PRO A 145 10.54 9.47 0.32
CA PRO A 145 11.20 8.31 -0.27
C PRO A 145 10.14 7.39 -0.88
N LEU A 146 10.25 7.07 -2.16
CA LEU A 146 9.32 6.18 -2.87
C LEU A 146 9.81 4.73 -2.82
N SER A 147 8.96 3.81 -2.42
CA SER A 147 9.27 2.37 -2.42
C SER A 147 9.70 1.88 -3.81
N MET A 148 10.70 1.00 -3.83
CA MET A 148 11.16 0.28 -5.04
C MET A 148 10.13 -0.68 -5.62
N ASP A 149 9.03 -0.97 -4.92
CA ASP A 149 7.97 -1.84 -5.44
C ASP A 149 7.00 -1.09 -6.38
N MET A 150 7.05 0.24 -6.39
CA MET A 150 6.10 1.07 -7.14
C MET A 150 6.37 1.02 -8.64
N GLY A 151 5.33 0.75 -9.42
CA GLY A 151 5.37 0.88 -10.88
C GLY A 151 3.98 0.76 -11.50
N TYR A 152 3.92 0.60 -12.81
CA TYR A 152 2.63 0.57 -13.52
C TYR A 152 2.12 -0.85 -13.68
N LEU A 153 0.81 -1.05 -13.53
CA LEU A 153 0.18 -2.35 -13.78
C LEU A 153 0.35 -2.75 -15.25
N SER A 154 0.34 -1.75 -16.14
CA SER A 154 0.60 -1.90 -17.58
C SER A 154 1.99 -2.48 -17.90
N ASP A 155 2.95 -2.30 -17.00
CA ASP A 155 4.34 -2.73 -17.22
C ASP A 155 4.56 -4.17 -16.73
N ILE A 156 3.59 -4.76 -16.04
CA ILE A 156 3.69 -6.16 -15.65
C ILE A 156 3.45 -7.06 -16.86
N GLU A 157 4.48 -7.82 -17.22
CA GLU A 157 4.37 -8.90 -18.19
C GLU A 157 3.46 -10.02 -17.64
N SER A 158 2.18 -9.96 -17.99
CA SER A 158 1.17 -11.00 -17.80
C SER A 158 0.40 -11.18 -19.10
N LYS A 159 0.23 -12.43 -19.54
CA LYS A 159 -0.44 -12.73 -20.81
C LYS A 159 -1.97 -12.68 -20.70
N ILE A 160 -2.51 -12.83 -19.49
CA ILE A 160 -3.94 -13.09 -19.30
C ILE A 160 -4.58 -12.04 -18.39
N LEU A 161 -4.06 -11.83 -17.19
CA LEU A 161 -4.71 -10.96 -16.19
C LEU A 161 -3.69 -10.28 -15.29
N SER A 162 -3.87 -8.98 -15.08
CA SER A 162 -3.22 -8.19 -14.04
C SER A 162 -4.24 -7.30 -13.35
N VAL A 163 -4.22 -7.25 -12.02
CA VAL A 163 -5.14 -6.47 -11.19
C VAL A 163 -4.34 -5.84 -10.04
N ASN A 164 -4.53 -4.56 -9.72
CA ASN A 164 -3.94 -4.00 -8.49
C ASN A 164 -4.55 -4.67 -7.25
N SER A 165 -3.82 -4.73 -6.14
CA SER A 165 -4.24 -5.55 -4.99
C SER A 165 -4.31 -4.79 -3.67
N HIS A 166 -3.17 -4.47 -3.08
CA HIS A 166 -3.09 -4.00 -1.70
C HIS A 166 -3.16 -2.49 -1.59
N PHE A 167 -3.62 -2.04 -0.42
CA PHE A 167 -3.37 -0.69 0.03
C PHE A 167 -1.88 -0.46 0.26
N PHE A 168 -1.50 0.82 0.28
CA PHE A 168 -0.13 1.25 0.44
C PHE A 168 -0.05 2.67 1.00
N LEU A 169 1.09 3.03 1.57
CA LEU A 169 1.33 4.37 2.12
C LEU A 169 1.29 5.41 1.00
N MET A 170 0.35 6.36 1.03
CA MET A 170 0.07 7.24 -0.11
C MET A 170 -0.06 8.71 0.28
N GLU A 171 -0.32 9.04 1.55
CA GLU A 171 -0.51 10.42 2.01
C GLU A 171 0.59 10.88 2.98
N LEU A 172 0.61 12.19 3.25
CA LEU A 172 1.52 12.77 4.26
C LEU A 172 1.31 12.12 5.64
N SER A 173 0.06 11.84 6.01
CA SER A 173 -0.28 11.17 7.27
C SER A 173 0.21 9.73 7.35
N ASP A 174 0.56 9.11 6.23
CA ASP A 174 1.00 7.71 6.15
C ASP A 174 2.51 7.56 6.39
N ILE A 175 3.25 8.67 6.45
CA ILE A 175 4.70 8.72 6.66
C ILE A 175 4.98 9.31 8.05
N ASP A 176 4.44 8.68 9.10
CA ASP A 176 4.59 9.09 10.50
C ASP A 176 5.93 8.61 11.10
N SER A 177 6.45 7.49 10.61
CA SER A 177 7.69 6.88 11.07
C SER A 177 8.85 7.26 10.15
N PRO A 178 10.07 7.48 10.70
CA PRO A 178 11.25 7.73 9.87
C PRO A 178 11.63 6.54 8.96
N TYR A 179 11.03 5.38 9.19
CA TYR A 179 11.26 4.15 8.41
C TYR A 179 10.27 3.98 7.25
N ASP A 180 9.24 4.83 7.15
CA ASP A 180 8.19 4.68 6.16
C ASP A 180 8.66 5.17 4.78
N GLU A 181 8.28 4.42 3.74
CA GLU A 181 8.47 4.79 2.34
C GLU A 181 7.11 4.87 1.64
N LEU A 182 6.87 5.95 0.90
CA LEU A 182 5.65 6.16 0.12
C LEU A 182 5.54 5.07 -0.95
N GLY A 183 4.40 4.40 -1.04
CA GLY A 183 4.23 3.25 -1.91
C GLY A 183 4.53 1.91 -1.26
N THR A 184 4.84 1.85 0.04
CA THR A 184 5.02 0.54 0.69
C THR A 184 3.66 -0.17 0.84
N PRO A 185 3.48 -1.37 0.27
CA PRO A 185 2.26 -2.14 0.47
C PRO A 185 2.23 -2.71 1.89
N HIS A 186 1.02 -2.88 2.44
CA HIS A 186 0.84 -3.46 3.78
C HIS A 186 -0.30 -4.46 3.80
N SER A 187 -0.39 -5.20 4.92
CA SER A 187 -1.37 -6.26 5.17
C SER A 187 -1.12 -7.55 4.35
N LEU A 188 -1.75 -8.65 4.76
CA LEU A 188 -1.42 -10.01 4.35
C LEU A 188 -1.47 -10.23 2.83
N ALA A 189 -0.36 -10.75 2.28
CA ALA A 189 -0.30 -11.43 0.99
C ALA A 189 0.25 -12.85 1.19
N LEU A 190 -0.53 -13.87 0.84
CA LEU A 190 -0.16 -15.28 1.05
C LEU A 190 -0.28 -16.07 -0.25
N LYS A 191 0.76 -16.84 -0.59
CA LYS A 191 0.74 -17.81 -1.70
C LYS A 191 1.46 -19.09 -1.33
N GLN A 192 0.82 -20.24 -1.57
CA GLN A 192 1.37 -21.58 -1.32
C GLN A 192 1.99 -21.70 0.08
N SER A 193 1.21 -21.35 1.10
CA SER A 193 1.63 -21.32 2.50
C SER A 193 2.74 -20.35 2.87
N LYS A 194 3.29 -19.60 1.91
CA LYS A 194 4.27 -18.54 2.15
C LYS A 194 3.55 -17.20 2.31
N ILE A 195 3.73 -16.59 3.46
CA ILE A 195 3.36 -15.19 3.71
C ILE A 195 4.46 -14.31 3.08
N LEU A 196 4.06 -13.46 2.14
CA LEU A 196 4.91 -12.49 1.44
C LEU A 196 4.85 -11.11 2.11
N LEU A 197 3.68 -10.74 2.64
CA LEU A 197 3.46 -9.58 3.49
C LEU A 197 2.71 -10.07 4.74
N PRO A 198 3.10 -9.65 5.96
CA PRO A 198 2.42 -10.08 7.18
C PRO A 198 1.01 -9.47 7.29
N PRO A 199 0.09 -10.13 8.02
CA PRO A 199 -1.16 -9.50 8.39
C PRO A 199 -0.89 -8.28 9.29
N LEU A 200 -1.58 -7.17 9.04
CA LEU A 200 -1.44 -5.92 9.78
C LEU A 200 -2.78 -5.19 9.88
N ASN A 201 -2.91 -4.33 10.89
CA ASN A 201 -4.03 -3.42 11.12
C ASN A 201 -5.38 -4.10 11.40
N HIS A 202 -5.42 -5.31 11.97
CA HIS A 202 -6.66 -5.94 12.45
C HIS A 202 -7.78 -6.07 11.41
N ARG A 203 -7.43 -6.30 10.14
CA ARG A 203 -8.42 -6.46 9.06
C ARG A 203 -8.72 -7.92 8.76
N GLU A 204 -9.90 -8.17 8.22
CA GLU A 204 -10.27 -9.49 7.73
C GLU A 204 -9.42 -9.87 6.49
N CYS A 205 -9.14 -11.16 6.38
CA CYS A 205 -8.43 -11.79 5.29
C CYS A 205 -9.39 -12.69 4.52
N LEU A 206 -9.35 -12.63 3.19
CA LEU A 206 -9.86 -13.75 2.39
C LEU A 206 -8.77 -14.81 2.29
N LEU A 207 -9.07 -16.02 2.73
CA LEU A 207 -8.16 -17.17 2.70
C LEU A 207 -8.77 -18.30 1.89
N VAL A 208 -7.92 -19.04 1.19
CA VAL A 208 -8.29 -20.20 0.37
C VAL A 208 -7.46 -21.39 0.81
N ASP A 209 -8.12 -22.45 1.27
CA ASP A 209 -7.46 -23.69 1.66
C ASP A 209 -7.06 -24.55 0.43
N TYR A 210 -6.40 -25.67 0.68
CA TYR A 210 -6.00 -26.60 -0.39
C TYR A 210 -7.17 -27.38 -1.03
N ASN A 211 -8.36 -27.31 -0.45
CA ASN A 211 -9.60 -27.90 -0.98
C ASN A 211 -10.46 -26.87 -1.75
N ASP A 212 -9.91 -25.68 -2.04
CA ASP A 212 -10.61 -24.56 -2.68
C ASP A 212 -11.74 -23.94 -1.84
N ASN A 213 -11.82 -24.23 -0.53
CA ASN A 213 -12.75 -23.55 0.35
C ASN A 213 -12.27 -22.12 0.60
N VAL A 214 -13.15 -21.15 0.34
CA VAL A 214 -12.91 -19.74 0.65
C VAL A 214 -13.53 -19.39 1.99
N ILE A 215 -12.73 -18.78 2.86
CA ILE A 215 -13.16 -18.27 4.16
C ILE A 215 -12.73 -16.81 4.33
N ILE A 216 -13.52 -16.03 5.05
CA ILE A 216 -13.15 -14.70 5.51
C ILE A 216 -12.97 -14.76 7.02
N GLN A 217 -11.76 -14.49 7.49
CA GLN A 217 -11.42 -14.52 8.92
C GLN A 217 -10.30 -13.54 9.25
N HIS A 218 -10.11 -13.25 10.53
CA HIS A 218 -8.94 -12.51 11.01
C HIS A 218 -7.73 -13.44 11.13
N LEU A 219 -6.61 -13.00 10.56
CA LEU A 219 -5.29 -13.56 10.85
C LEU A 219 -4.46 -12.40 11.40
N GLU A 220 -3.81 -12.60 12.54
CA GLU A 220 -3.02 -11.55 13.18
C GLU A 220 -1.52 -11.86 13.14
N ILE A 221 -0.70 -10.83 13.28
CA ILE A 221 0.76 -11.03 13.34
C ILE A 221 1.19 -11.77 14.61
N ASP A 222 0.38 -11.64 15.65
CA ASP A 222 0.55 -12.33 16.94
C ASP A 222 0.44 -13.85 16.82
N ASP A 223 -0.27 -14.34 15.80
CA ASP A 223 -0.41 -15.77 15.50
C ASP A 223 0.81 -16.34 14.77
N LEU A 224 1.76 -15.47 14.37
CA LEU A 224 2.93 -15.85 13.59
C LEU A 224 4.18 -15.95 14.45
N LYS A 225 5.05 -16.87 14.04
CA LYS A 225 6.44 -16.94 14.49
C LYS A 225 7.31 -16.29 13.42
N ILE A 226 8.19 -15.39 13.84
CA ILE A 226 9.04 -14.62 12.93
C ILE A 226 10.45 -15.19 13.00
N LYS A 227 10.98 -15.62 11.87
CA LYS A 227 12.35 -16.15 11.78
C LYS A 227 13.24 -15.13 11.08
N ILE A 228 14.31 -14.75 11.78
CA ILE A 228 15.39 -13.88 11.29
C ILE A 228 16.70 -14.57 11.65
N ASP A 229 17.58 -14.77 10.67
CA ASP A 229 18.72 -15.67 10.80
C ASP A 229 18.30 -17.05 11.33
N ASN A 230 18.91 -17.49 12.45
CA ASN A 230 18.57 -18.71 13.18
C ASN A 230 17.66 -18.45 14.38
N ASN A 231 17.30 -17.19 14.65
CA ASN A 231 16.45 -16.83 15.76
C ASN A 231 14.97 -16.96 15.38
N LEU A 232 14.18 -17.47 16.32
CA LEU A 232 12.73 -17.57 16.17
C LEU A 232 12.07 -16.71 17.25
N PHE A 233 11.37 -15.67 16.83
CA PHE A 233 10.66 -14.73 17.67
C PHE A 233 9.19 -15.11 17.73
N ILE A 234 8.65 -15.18 18.95
CA ILE A 234 7.28 -15.54 19.25
C ILE A 234 6.72 -14.50 20.21
N ASN A 235 5.61 -13.86 19.83
CA ASN A 235 5.01 -12.81 20.65
C ASN A 235 4.65 -13.34 22.05
N ASN A 236 4.87 -12.52 23.07
CA ASN A 236 4.63 -12.81 24.48
C ASN A 236 5.34 -14.06 25.04
N LYS A 237 6.38 -14.56 24.36
CA LYS A 237 7.19 -15.70 24.85
C LYS A 237 8.67 -15.35 25.03
N ASN A 238 9.33 -14.91 23.97
CA ASN A 238 10.73 -14.47 24.00
C ASN A 238 10.92 -13.06 23.40
N SER A 239 9.83 -12.44 22.98
CA SER A 239 9.78 -11.11 22.39
C SER A 239 8.37 -10.56 22.49
N VAL A 240 8.22 -9.24 22.35
CA VAL A 240 6.92 -8.57 22.22
C VAL A 240 6.84 -7.91 20.86
N PHE A 241 5.71 -8.09 20.16
CA PHE A 241 5.44 -7.47 18.87
C PHE A 241 4.66 -6.17 19.08
N TYR A 242 5.08 -5.11 18.39
CA TYR A 242 4.40 -3.81 18.41
C TYR A 242 4.08 -3.40 16.98
N TYR A 243 2.82 -3.08 16.73
CA TYR A 243 2.32 -2.67 15.42
C TYR A 243 1.24 -1.59 15.61
N ARG A 244 0.74 -1.06 14.49
CA ARG A 244 -0.34 -0.07 14.47
C ARG A 244 -1.70 -0.77 14.29
N PRO A 245 -2.80 -0.25 14.86
CA PRO A 245 -2.93 1.00 15.64
C PRO A 245 -2.58 0.92 17.15
N GLU A 246 -1.98 -0.15 17.65
CA GLU A 246 -1.89 -0.43 19.09
C GLU A 246 -0.85 0.47 19.77
N THR A 247 0.26 0.74 19.08
CA THR A 247 1.39 1.45 19.67
C THR A 247 2.14 2.29 18.66
N ARG A 248 2.32 3.59 18.97
CA ARG A 248 3.15 4.49 18.16
C ARG A 248 4.65 4.30 18.36
N ILE A 249 5.06 4.11 19.61
CA ILE A 249 6.46 4.01 20.02
C ILE A 249 6.57 2.87 21.02
N THR A 250 7.52 1.95 20.80
CA THR A 250 7.76 0.86 21.73
C THR A 250 8.24 1.38 23.10
N PRO A 251 8.01 0.66 24.21
CA PRO A 251 8.54 1.06 25.50
C PRO A 251 10.08 0.97 25.52
N LYS A 252 10.69 1.51 26.58
CA LYS A 252 12.12 1.27 26.85
C LYS A 252 12.34 -0.20 27.17
N CYS A 253 13.44 -0.77 26.71
CA CYS A 253 13.92 -2.11 27.10
C CYS A 253 15.42 -2.12 27.35
N LEU A 254 15.95 -3.25 27.81
CA LEU A 254 17.40 -3.45 27.97
C LEU A 254 18.10 -3.92 26.69
N GLY A 255 17.37 -4.64 25.84
CA GLY A 255 17.89 -5.22 24.60
C GLY A 255 17.56 -4.42 23.34
N SER A 256 17.26 -5.15 22.27
CA SER A 256 17.05 -4.58 20.93
C SER A 256 15.57 -4.52 20.52
N ALA A 257 15.23 -3.48 19.78
CA ALA A 257 14.02 -3.38 18.97
C ALA A 257 14.38 -3.53 17.48
N LEU A 258 13.87 -4.57 16.83
CA LEU A 258 14.03 -4.85 15.41
C LEU A 258 12.87 -4.23 14.64
N ILE A 259 13.15 -3.30 13.73
CA ILE A 259 12.15 -2.63 12.91
C ILE A 259 12.01 -3.39 11.60
N ILE A 260 10.80 -3.88 11.30
CA ILE A 260 10.52 -4.76 10.18
C ILE A 260 9.47 -4.13 9.26
N ILE A 261 9.77 -4.15 7.96
CA ILE A 261 8.87 -3.73 6.89
C ILE A 261 8.90 -4.82 5.81
N LYS A 262 7.71 -5.29 5.40
CA LYS A 262 7.55 -6.43 4.47
C LYS A 262 8.34 -7.65 4.94
N ASP A 263 9.36 -8.10 4.22
CA ASP A 263 10.18 -9.26 4.52
C ASP A 263 11.62 -8.88 4.94
N LYS A 264 11.82 -7.64 5.42
CA LYS A 264 13.15 -7.11 5.76
C LYS A 264 13.23 -6.46 7.14
N VAL A 265 14.34 -6.69 7.83
CA VAL A 265 14.78 -5.82 8.93
C VAL A 265 15.36 -4.54 8.34
N VAL A 266 14.74 -3.39 8.61
CA VAL A 266 15.19 -2.09 8.06
C VAL A 266 16.11 -1.33 9.00
N ALA A 267 15.97 -1.55 10.31
CA ALA A 267 16.81 -0.97 11.34
C ALA A 267 16.77 -1.80 12.63
N VAL A 268 17.79 -1.64 13.48
CA VAL A 268 17.80 -2.11 14.87
C VAL A 268 18.05 -0.93 15.80
N LYS A 269 17.26 -0.81 16.86
CA LYS A 269 17.43 0.21 17.90
C LYS A 269 17.62 -0.44 19.27
N GLU A 270 18.78 -0.18 19.88
CA GLU A 270 19.05 -0.57 21.27
C GLU A 270 18.27 0.29 22.26
N GLY A 271 17.79 -0.31 23.34
CA GLY A 271 17.08 0.38 24.41
C GLY A 271 15.59 0.62 24.16
N GLY A 272 15.04 0.10 23.06
CA GLY A 272 13.64 0.28 22.68
C GLY A 272 13.34 1.70 22.21
N GLN A 273 12.14 2.20 22.51
CA GLN A 273 11.65 3.52 22.05
C GLN A 273 11.70 3.68 20.52
N ALA A 274 11.48 2.60 19.78
CA ALA A 274 11.43 2.64 18.32
C ALA A 274 10.05 3.14 17.88
N VAL A 275 10.02 4.06 16.89
CA VAL A 275 8.76 4.46 16.25
C VAL A 275 8.30 3.30 15.37
N VAL A 276 7.07 2.83 15.56
CA VAL A 276 6.53 1.69 14.84
C VAL A 276 6.17 2.13 13.42
N PRO A 277 6.70 1.50 12.35
CA PRO A 277 6.39 1.86 10.97
C PRO A 277 4.91 1.61 10.62
N MET A 278 4.38 2.39 9.71
CA MET A 278 2.96 2.37 9.32
C MET A 278 2.61 1.12 8.49
N ALA A 279 3.55 0.68 7.65
CA ALA A 279 3.44 -0.55 6.85
C ALA A 279 4.28 -1.72 7.41
N GLY A 280 4.47 -1.77 8.72
CA GLY A 280 5.32 -2.78 9.36
C GLY A 280 5.05 -2.94 10.85
N PHE A 281 6.04 -3.50 11.54
CA PHE A 281 5.97 -3.78 12.97
C PHE A 281 7.36 -3.79 13.59
N VAL A 282 7.41 -3.88 14.92
CA VAL A 282 8.64 -3.96 15.69
C VAL A 282 8.64 -5.21 16.55
N ILE A 283 9.72 -5.98 16.52
CA ILE A 283 9.97 -7.06 17.47
C ILE A 283 10.91 -6.52 18.54
N GLN A 284 10.47 -6.49 19.79
CA GLN A 284 11.31 -6.09 20.90
C GLN A 284 11.72 -7.31 21.74
N SER A 285 13.01 -7.39 22.07
CA SER A 285 13.59 -8.37 22.99
C SER A 285 14.34 -7.65 24.12
N ASP A 286 14.42 -8.31 25.27
CA ASP A 286 15.29 -7.86 26.37
C ASP A 286 16.76 -8.29 26.16
N GLU A 287 17.02 -9.13 25.15
CA GLU A 287 18.36 -9.49 24.71
C GLU A 287 18.87 -8.56 23.59
N HIS A 288 20.18 -8.35 23.54
CA HIS A 288 20.83 -7.68 22.41
C HIS A 288 20.88 -8.63 21.22
N ILE A 289 20.23 -8.25 20.12
CA ILE A 289 20.11 -9.06 18.92
C ILE A 289 21.07 -8.55 17.84
N PHE A 290 21.94 -9.44 17.37
CA PHE A 290 22.80 -9.19 16.22
C PHE A 290 22.18 -9.83 14.96
N ILE A 291 22.12 -9.05 13.89
CA ILE A 291 21.49 -9.43 12.62
C ILE A 291 22.57 -9.64 11.56
N ASN A 292 22.60 -10.83 10.96
CA ASN A 292 23.52 -11.19 9.87
C ASN A 292 22.83 -11.13 8.50
N SER A 293 21.55 -11.53 8.44
CA SER A 293 20.69 -11.38 7.28
C SER A 293 19.52 -10.46 7.60
N LEU A 294 19.19 -9.60 6.67
CA LEU A 294 18.01 -8.74 6.76
C LEU A 294 16.72 -9.50 6.44
N ASP A 295 16.80 -10.74 5.93
CA ASP A 295 15.64 -11.51 5.51
C ASP A 295 14.78 -11.94 6.69
N VAL A 296 13.47 -11.67 6.58
CA VAL A 296 12.45 -12.06 7.54
C VAL A 296 11.54 -13.10 6.89
N SER A 297 11.26 -14.17 7.62
CA SER A 297 10.29 -15.18 7.21
C SER A 297 9.23 -15.40 8.27
N TYR A 298 8.03 -15.67 7.79
CA TYR A 298 6.81 -15.80 8.58
C TYR A 298 6.38 -17.26 8.64
N ILE A 299 6.20 -17.80 9.85
CA ILE A 299 5.86 -19.21 10.08
C ILE A 299 4.60 -19.26 10.95
N GLY A 300 3.53 -19.89 10.49
CA GLY A 300 2.28 -19.98 11.26
C GLY A 300 1.20 -20.81 10.59
N GLU A 301 -0.06 -20.47 10.85
CA GLU A 301 -1.25 -21.14 10.29
C GLU A 301 -1.37 -21.03 8.76
N SER A 302 -0.49 -20.26 8.12
CA SER A 302 -0.38 -20.16 6.66
C SER A 302 -0.22 -21.52 5.96
N ASN A 303 0.30 -22.54 6.65
CA ASN A 303 0.47 -23.91 6.12
C ASN A 303 -0.83 -24.57 5.64
N ASN A 304 -1.99 -24.07 6.06
CA ASN A 304 -3.29 -24.61 5.65
C ASN A 304 -3.84 -23.96 4.38
N TYR A 305 -3.23 -22.85 3.94
CA TYR A 305 -3.78 -21.99 2.89
C TYR A 305 -2.87 -21.92 1.67
N LYS A 306 -3.47 -21.94 0.48
CA LYS A 306 -2.77 -21.79 -0.80
C LYS A 306 -2.82 -20.38 -1.37
N PHE A 307 -3.79 -19.58 -0.96
CA PHE A 307 -3.91 -18.16 -1.33
C PHE A 307 -4.52 -17.38 -0.16
N GLY A 308 -4.08 -16.14 0.03
CA GLY A 308 -4.68 -15.24 1.00
C GLY A 308 -4.38 -13.78 0.71
N VAL A 309 -5.33 -12.91 1.02
CA VAL A 309 -5.21 -11.45 0.84
C VAL A 309 -5.98 -10.71 1.95
N GLN A 310 -5.36 -9.69 2.53
CA GLN A 310 -5.97 -8.83 3.55
C GLN A 310 -5.89 -7.39 3.07
N VAL A 311 -7.04 -6.82 2.72
CA VAL A 311 -7.15 -5.44 2.25
C VAL A 311 -8.39 -4.83 2.89
N GLY A 312 -9.57 -5.27 2.45
CA GLY A 312 -10.84 -4.97 3.08
C GLY A 312 -11.53 -3.71 2.53
N PRO A 313 -12.75 -3.44 3.04
CA PRO A 313 -13.54 -4.33 3.92
C PRO A 313 -14.11 -5.55 3.18
N ALA A 314 -14.67 -6.53 3.91
CA ALA A 314 -15.50 -7.57 3.29
C ALA A 314 -16.78 -6.98 2.71
N MET A 315 -17.22 -7.48 1.57
CA MET A 315 -18.48 -7.06 0.92
C MET A 315 -19.59 -8.07 1.15
N VAL A 316 -19.25 -9.36 1.15
CA VAL A 316 -20.19 -10.47 1.37
C VAL A 316 -19.45 -11.56 2.14
N ILE A 317 -20.07 -12.09 3.20
CA ILE A 317 -19.56 -13.22 4.00
C ILE A 317 -20.67 -14.26 4.11
N ASP A 318 -20.41 -15.50 3.69
CA ASP A 318 -21.39 -16.60 3.69
C ASP A 318 -22.75 -16.19 3.11
N GLU A 319 -22.69 -15.57 1.92
CA GLU A 319 -23.82 -15.01 1.18
C GLU A 319 -24.52 -13.84 1.88
N LYS A 320 -24.07 -13.40 3.06
CA LYS A 320 -24.66 -12.25 3.76
C LYS A 320 -23.99 -10.98 3.29
N GLN A 321 -24.83 -10.04 2.84
CA GLN A 321 -24.39 -8.71 2.45
C GLN A 321 -23.84 -7.96 3.66
N ILE A 322 -22.68 -7.34 3.50
CA ILE A 322 -22.16 -6.36 4.46
C ILE A 322 -22.77 -4.99 4.16
N THR A 323 -23.34 -4.37 5.19
CA THR A 323 -24.07 -3.10 5.04
C THR A 323 -23.45 -1.94 5.82
N LYS A 324 -22.26 -2.16 6.41
CA LYS A 324 -21.52 -1.15 7.16
C LYS A 324 -20.04 -1.52 7.23
N LEU A 325 -19.21 -0.53 7.51
CA LEU A 325 -17.80 -0.73 7.79
C LEU A 325 -17.63 -1.40 9.16
N ASP A 326 -17.06 -2.60 9.19
CA ASP A 326 -16.85 -3.40 10.40
C ASP A 326 -15.38 -3.72 10.68
N CYS A 327 -14.46 -3.15 9.89
CA CYS A 327 -13.02 -3.27 10.10
C CYS A 327 -12.37 -1.89 10.31
N PRO A 328 -11.18 -1.83 10.94
CA PRO A 328 -10.56 -0.58 11.34
C PRO A 328 -9.99 0.22 10.16
N PHE A 329 -10.40 1.49 10.10
CA PHE A 329 -9.83 2.55 9.27
C PHE A 329 -9.48 3.77 10.13
N TYR A 330 -8.34 4.42 9.83
CA TYR A 330 -7.90 5.57 10.62
C TYR A 330 -8.88 6.72 10.42
N THR A 331 -9.43 7.22 11.52
CA THR A 331 -10.44 8.28 11.53
C THR A 331 -9.85 9.68 11.75
N GLY A 332 -8.52 9.79 11.89
CA GLY A 332 -7.84 11.02 12.29
C GLY A 332 -7.62 11.16 13.80
N GLU A 333 -8.09 10.21 14.60
CA GLU A 333 -7.98 10.21 16.06
C GLU A 333 -7.21 8.97 16.57
N GLY A 334 -6.53 9.12 17.70
CA GLY A 334 -5.79 8.04 18.35
C GLY A 334 -4.37 7.85 17.81
N VAL A 335 -3.86 6.61 17.88
CA VAL A 335 -2.56 6.26 17.33
C VAL A 335 -2.66 6.23 15.80
N PRO A 336 -1.84 7.01 15.07
CA PRO A 336 -1.83 6.98 13.63
C PRO A 336 -1.48 5.57 13.11
N TYR A 337 -2.20 5.16 12.08
CA TYR A 337 -1.95 3.98 11.25
C TYR A 337 -2.38 4.33 9.82
N PRO A 338 -1.91 3.62 8.78
CA PRO A 338 -2.09 4.03 7.39
C PRO A 338 -3.50 4.55 7.10
N SER A 339 -3.59 5.84 6.83
CA SER A 339 -4.81 6.52 6.44
C SER A 339 -5.02 6.26 4.97
N THR A 340 -5.58 5.10 4.63
CA THR A 340 -6.01 4.85 3.27
C THR A 340 -6.99 5.95 2.85
N VAL A 341 -6.66 6.71 1.79
CA VAL A 341 -7.58 7.64 1.11
C VAL A 341 -8.64 6.82 0.39
N TYR A 342 -9.51 6.29 1.21
CA TYR A 342 -10.57 5.39 0.90
C TYR A 342 -11.85 6.11 1.29
N PRO A 343 -12.83 6.23 0.40
CA PRO A 343 -14.10 6.83 0.78
C PRO A 343 -14.74 5.96 1.87
N LEU A 344 -14.68 6.44 3.11
CA LEU A 344 -15.17 5.74 4.31
C LEU A 344 -16.69 5.83 4.45
N ASP A 345 -17.33 6.78 3.77
CA ASP A 345 -18.79 6.83 3.64
C ASP A 345 -19.26 5.59 2.87
N PHE A 346 -19.70 4.59 3.64
CA PHE A 346 -20.07 3.28 3.14
C PHE A 346 -21.27 3.36 2.18
N ASP A 347 -22.19 4.27 2.46
CA ASP A 347 -23.49 4.35 1.80
C ASP A 347 -23.42 5.22 0.55
N CYS A 348 -22.78 6.39 0.65
CA CYS A 348 -22.80 7.41 -0.41
C CYS A 348 -21.44 7.63 -1.10
N GLY A 349 -20.34 7.18 -0.50
CA GLY A 349 -18.98 7.41 -1.00
C GLY A 349 -18.65 6.62 -2.26
N ARG A 350 -19.11 7.07 -3.42
CA ARG A 350 -18.84 6.39 -4.71
C ARG A 350 -17.38 6.53 -5.14
N ALA A 351 -16.79 5.40 -5.53
CA ALA A 351 -15.47 5.35 -6.17
C ALA A 351 -15.33 4.11 -7.07
N SER A 352 -14.19 4.00 -7.74
CA SER A 352 -13.78 2.74 -8.36
C SER A 352 -13.55 1.68 -7.27
N ARG A 353 -14.03 0.45 -7.46
CA ARG A 353 -13.94 -0.64 -6.47
C ARG A 353 -13.44 -1.91 -7.14
N ILE A 354 -12.61 -2.70 -6.46
CA ILE A 354 -12.23 -4.03 -6.93
C ILE A 354 -12.50 -5.02 -5.81
N GLY A 355 -13.08 -6.16 -6.16
CA GLY A 355 -13.34 -7.26 -5.24
C GLY A 355 -12.76 -8.55 -5.76
N ILE A 356 -12.30 -9.41 -4.85
CA ILE A 356 -11.91 -10.79 -5.15
C ILE A 356 -12.66 -11.73 -4.21
N GLY A 357 -13.16 -12.83 -4.74
CA GLY A 357 -14.06 -13.71 -4.01
C GLY A 357 -14.41 -14.99 -4.74
N GLU A 358 -15.53 -15.57 -4.35
CA GLU A 358 -16.10 -16.76 -4.99
C GLU A 358 -17.55 -16.55 -5.46
N LEU A 359 -17.83 -17.13 -6.63
CA LEU A 359 -19.16 -17.31 -7.22
C LEU A 359 -19.29 -18.78 -7.62
N ASP A 360 -20.34 -19.48 -7.18
CA ASP A 360 -20.55 -20.91 -7.46
C ASP A 360 -19.32 -21.79 -7.13
N ASN A 361 -18.66 -21.52 -6.01
CA ASN A 361 -17.39 -22.14 -5.56
C ASN A 361 -16.23 -21.99 -6.57
N LYS A 362 -16.26 -20.96 -7.42
CA LYS A 362 -15.19 -20.62 -8.35
C LYS A 362 -14.66 -19.21 -8.09
N PRO A 363 -13.36 -18.96 -8.30
CA PRO A 363 -12.78 -17.64 -8.17
C PRO A 363 -13.45 -16.60 -9.09
N ILE A 364 -13.62 -15.39 -8.58
CA ILE A 364 -14.08 -14.23 -9.34
C ILE A 364 -13.34 -12.97 -8.90
N ILE A 365 -13.05 -12.10 -9.86
CA ILE A 365 -12.64 -10.71 -9.62
C ILE A 365 -13.65 -9.78 -10.26
N ILE A 366 -14.07 -8.75 -9.54
CA ILE A 366 -15.05 -7.76 -10.00
C ILE A 366 -14.42 -6.38 -9.91
N TRP A 367 -14.47 -5.59 -10.98
CA TRP A 367 -14.07 -4.19 -10.98
C TRP A 367 -15.26 -3.30 -11.33
N ALA A 368 -15.65 -2.42 -10.39
CA ALA A 368 -16.57 -1.32 -10.65
C ALA A 368 -15.78 -0.09 -11.12
N GLU A 369 -16.05 0.39 -12.34
CA GLU A 369 -15.44 1.61 -12.91
C GLU A 369 -15.79 2.82 -12.04
N GLY A 370 -14.81 3.64 -11.68
CA GLY A 370 -15.02 4.90 -10.95
C GLY A 370 -15.28 6.10 -11.88
N ALA A 371 -15.83 7.17 -11.30
CA ALA A 371 -15.95 8.45 -11.99
C ALA A 371 -14.57 9.04 -12.34
N GLY A 372 -14.45 9.64 -13.52
CA GLY A 372 -13.26 10.40 -13.92
C GLY A 372 -13.01 11.59 -12.99
N LYS A 373 -11.85 11.62 -12.34
CA LYS A 373 -11.44 12.79 -11.54
C LYS A 373 -11.28 13.99 -12.46
N LEU A 374 -11.69 15.17 -11.99
CA LEU A 374 -11.64 16.44 -12.74
C LEU A 374 -12.59 16.54 -13.94
N GLY A 375 -13.29 15.46 -14.31
CA GLY A 375 -14.23 15.47 -15.44
C GLY A 375 -15.02 14.16 -15.52
N TYR A 376 -16.19 14.11 -14.88
CA TYR A 376 -17.15 13.02 -15.01
C TYR A 376 -18.22 13.39 -16.05
N ILE A 377 -18.44 12.52 -17.04
CA ILE A 377 -19.50 12.71 -18.04
C ILE A 377 -20.69 11.81 -17.72
N LYS A 378 -21.73 12.43 -17.13
CA LYS A 378 -22.98 11.77 -16.76
C LYS A 378 -23.58 10.94 -17.90
N SER A 379 -24.07 9.75 -17.57
CA SER A 379 -24.70 8.79 -18.49
C SER A 379 -23.79 8.21 -19.60
N LYS A 380 -22.50 8.60 -19.66
CA LYS A 380 -21.50 8.02 -20.57
C LYS A 380 -20.41 7.27 -19.82
N GLU A 381 -20.03 7.80 -18.67
CA GLU A 381 -19.03 7.22 -17.77
C GLU A 381 -19.70 6.60 -16.55
N SER A 382 -19.03 5.65 -15.91
CA SER A 382 -19.50 5.12 -14.65
C SER A 382 -19.39 6.16 -13.54
N CYS A 383 -20.39 6.26 -12.67
CA CYS A 383 -20.32 7.14 -11.49
C CYS A 383 -19.52 6.54 -10.33
N GLY A 384 -19.00 5.32 -10.46
CA GLY A 384 -18.48 4.54 -9.35
C GLY A 384 -19.58 3.89 -8.51
N ALA A 385 -19.16 3.09 -7.54
CA ALA A 385 -20.02 2.45 -6.57
C ALA A 385 -19.58 2.83 -5.15
N SER A 386 -20.55 3.11 -4.27
CA SER A 386 -20.32 3.09 -2.84
C SER A 386 -20.04 1.65 -2.38
N LEU A 387 -19.59 1.47 -1.14
CA LEU A 387 -19.41 0.12 -0.61
C LEU A 387 -20.74 -0.63 -0.54
N LEU A 388 -21.81 0.06 -0.13
CA LEU A 388 -23.15 -0.51 -0.09
C LEU A 388 -23.66 -0.92 -1.48
N GLU A 389 -23.47 -0.06 -2.49
CA GLU A 389 -23.85 -0.36 -3.87
C GLU A 389 -23.06 -1.55 -4.43
N PHE A 390 -21.74 -1.59 -4.17
CA PHE A 390 -20.88 -2.68 -4.62
C PHE A 390 -21.23 -4.01 -3.94
N SER A 391 -21.45 -3.98 -2.63
CA SER A 391 -21.91 -5.14 -1.86
C SER A 391 -23.29 -5.63 -2.33
N SER A 392 -24.22 -4.71 -2.59
CA SER A 392 -25.55 -5.03 -3.14
C SER A 392 -25.45 -5.69 -4.52
N PHE A 393 -24.56 -5.18 -5.39
CA PHE A 393 -24.29 -5.79 -6.69
C PHE A 393 -23.74 -7.21 -6.53
N CYS A 394 -22.74 -7.41 -5.67
CA CYS A 394 -22.17 -8.73 -5.37
C CYS A 394 -23.25 -9.72 -4.89
N LYS A 395 -24.11 -9.28 -3.95
CA LYS A 395 -25.21 -10.11 -3.46
C LYS A 395 -26.21 -10.46 -4.57
N SER A 396 -26.53 -9.51 -5.46
CA SER A 396 -27.52 -9.70 -6.53
C SER A 396 -27.10 -10.74 -7.57
N ILE A 397 -25.80 -10.97 -7.74
CA ILE A 397 -25.25 -11.96 -8.68
C ILE A 397 -24.89 -13.29 -7.99
N GLY A 398 -25.18 -13.46 -6.70
CA GLY A 398 -24.95 -14.72 -5.98
C GLY A 398 -23.55 -14.92 -5.42
N ILE A 399 -22.77 -13.85 -5.18
CA ILE A 399 -21.48 -13.97 -4.49
C ILE A 399 -21.68 -14.56 -3.09
N LYS A 400 -20.81 -15.51 -2.71
CA LYS A 400 -20.82 -16.12 -1.38
C LYS A 400 -19.82 -15.45 -0.43
N ASN A 401 -18.56 -15.32 -0.84
CA ASN A 401 -17.53 -14.62 -0.07
C ASN A 401 -16.78 -13.67 -0.99
N LEU A 402 -16.60 -12.41 -0.59
CA LEU A 402 -15.80 -11.43 -1.35
C LEU A 402 -15.24 -10.36 -0.44
N ILE A 403 -13.94 -10.08 -0.60
CA ILE A 403 -13.26 -8.95 0.04
C ILE A 403 -12.91 -7.88 -0.99
N ASN A 404 -13.01 -6.62 -0.59
CA ASN A 404 -12.57 -5.49 -1.40
C ASN A 404 -11.03 -5.39 -1.41
N LEU A 405 -10.48 -5.04 -2.57
CA LEU A 405 -9.08 -4.71 -2.84
C LEU A 405 -8.90 -3.19 -2.96
N ASP A 406 -7.67 -2.71 -3.19
CA ASP A 406 -7.44 -1.27 -3.34
C ASP A 406 -8.23 -0.67 -4.51
N GLY A 407 -8.90 0.45 -4.23
CA GLY A 407 -9.92 1.08 -5.05
C GLY A 407 -9.48 2.40 -5.65
N GLY A 408 -10.44 3.30 -5.85
CA GLY A 408 -10.20 4.70 -6.18
C GLY A 408 -9.37 4.90 -7.45
N GLY A 409 -8.29 5.67 -7.35
CA GLY A 409 -7.39 5.93 -8.48
C GLY A 409 -6.45 4.78 -8.81
N SER A 410 -6.29 3.81 -7.91
CA SER A 410 -5.43 2.63 -8.10
C SER A 410 -6.13 1.52 -8.88
N ALA A 411 -7.46 1.47 -8.81
CA ALA A 411 -8.28 0.39 -9.36
C ALA A 411 -8.18 0.28 -10.89
N GLN A 412 -7.66 -0.86 -11.34
CA GLN A 412 -7.63 -1.28 -12.74
C GLN A 412 -7.49 -2.79 -12.91
N ILE A 413 -8.10 -3.30 -13.98
CA ILE A 413 -7.86 -4.65 -14.51
C ILE A 413 -7.32 -4.54 -15.94
N ILE A 414 -6.23 -5.24 -16.22
CA ILE A 414 -5.72 -5.49 -17.57
C ILE A 414 -5.98 -6.96 -17.89
N TYR A 415 -6.86 -7.21 -18.87
CA TYR A 415 -7.21 -8.55 -19.33
C TYR A 415 -6.73 -8.73 -20.77
N LYS A 416 -5.91 -9.75 -21.02
CA LYS A 416 -5.29 -10.04 -22.33
C LYS A 416 -4.62 -8.81 -22.96
N GLY A 417 -3.87 -8.07 -22.14
CA GLY A 417 -3.14 -6.88 -22.57
C GLY A 417 -4.00 -5.64 -22.83
N LYS A 418 -5.29 -5.65 -22.45
CA LYS A 418 -6.20 -4.51 -22.65
C LYS A 418 -6.95 -4.16 -21.38
N ARG A 419 -7.16 -2.87 -21.17
CA ARG A 419 -8.09 -2.33 -20.18
C ARG A 419 -9.45 -2.13 -20.85
N TYR A 420 -10.52 -2.64 -20.24
CA TYR A 420 -11.88 -2.60 -20.81
C TYR A 420 -12.78 -1.56 -20.15
N LEU A 421 -12.46 -1.15 -18.92
CA LEU A 421 -13.09 -0.04 -18.21
C LEU A 421 -12.08 1.11 -18.07
N LYS A 422 -12.56 2.29 -17.70
CA LYS A 422 -11.68 3.45 -17.48
C LYS A 422 -11.13 3.47 -16.05
N ILE A 423 -9.91 3.96 -15.86
CA ILE A 423 -9.40 4.32 -14.51
C ILE A 423 -10.00 5.65 -14.07
N ALA A 424 -9.89 6.00 -12.78
CA ALA A 424 -10.45 7.25 -12.26
C ALA A 424 -9.51 8.45 -12.40
N ASP A 425 -8.20 8.27 -12.22
CA ASP A 425 -7.23 9.36 -12.28
C ASP A 425 -7.15 9.94 -13.72
N ARG A 426 -7.09 11.28 -13.84
CA ARG A 426 -6.97 12.01 -15.10
C ARG A 426 -5.75 12.94 -15.11
N GLU A 427 -5.28 13.27 -16.30
CA GLU A 427 -4.37 14.40 -16.52
C GLU A 427 -5.11 15.74 -16.33
N LYS A 428 -4.36 16.85 -16.37
CA LYS A 428 -4.93 18.21 -16.21
C LYS A 428 -6.00 18.57 -17.25
N ASP A 429 -6.01 17.89 -18.40
CA ASP A 429 -7.03 18.08 -19.44
C ASP A 429 -8.39 17.44 -19.10
N ALA A 430 -8.50 16.76 -17.94
CA ALA A 430 -9.66 16.07 -17.42
C ALA A 430 -10.21 14.90 -18.29
N ILE A 431 -9.60 14.64 -19.44
CA ILE A 431 -10.08 13.64 -20.41
C ILE A 431 -9.10 12.47 -20.48
N THR A 432 -7.81 12.75 -20.46
CA THR A 432 -6.76 11.74 -20.61
C THR A 432 -6.61 10.94 -19.32
N GLU A 433 -6.69 9.62 -19.43
CA GLU A 433 -6.49 8.70 -18.31
C GLU A 433 -5.03 8.73 -17.83
N ALA A 434 -4.87 8.77 -16.51
CA ALA A 434 -3.59 8.93 -15.85
C ALA A 434 -3.32 7.72 -14.95
N GLU A 435 -2.60 6.72 -15.45
CA GLU A 435 -2.33 5.51 -14.67
C GLU A 435 -1.55 5.86 -13.38
N ARG A 436 -2.05 5.34 -12.26
CA ARG A 436 -1.42 5.48 -10.96
C ARG A 436 -0.39 4.36 -10.78
N PRO A 437 0.86 4.69 -10.39
CA PRO A 437 1.79 3.67 -9.93
C PRO A 437 1.26 2.95 -8.69
N ILE A 438 1.36 1.62 -8.67
CA ILE A 438 0.93 0.74 -7.58
C ILE A 438 2.09 -0.17 -7.18
N PRO A 439 2.14 -0.65 -5.92
CA PRO A 439 3.26 -1.46 -5.46
C PRO A 439 3.06 -2.97 -5.59
N LEU A 440 1.80 -3.42 -5.69
CA LEU A 440 1.50 -4.84 -5.69
C LEU A 440 0.27 -5.18 -6.50
N ALA A 441 0.43 -6.15 -7.40
CA ALA A 441 -0.63 -6.70 -8.22
C ALA A 441 -0.87 -8.18 -7.94
N ILE A 442 -2.09 -8.63 -8.23
CA ILE A 442 -2.42 -10.04 -8.46
C ILE A 442 -2.38 -10.27 -9.97
N ILE A 443 -1.61 -11.25 -10.41
CA ILE A 443 -1.55 -11.65 -11.83
C ILE A 443 -1.85 -13.12 -12.01
N HIS A 444 -2.33 -13.47 -13.20
CA HIS A 444 -2.41 -14.86 -13.65
C HIS A 444 -1.08 -15.27 -14.27
N LYS A 445 -0.51 -16.38 -13.77
CA LYS A 445 0.76 -16.95 -14.24
C LYS A 445 0.70 -17.52 -15.65
#